data_AF-A0AAU9SUC7-F1
#
_entry.id   AF-A0AAU9SUC7-F1
#
_cell.length_a   1.000
_cell.length_b   1.000
_cell.length_c   1.000
_cell.angle_alpha   90.00
_cell.angle_beta   90.00
_cell.angle_gamma   90.00
#
_symmetry.space_group_name_H-M   'P 1'
#
loop_
_entity.id
_entity.type
_entity.pdbx_description
1 polymer ?
#
loop_
_entity_poly.entity_id
_entity_poly.type
_entity_poly.pdbx_seq_one_letter_code
_entity_poly.pdbx_strand_id
1 'polypeptide(L)'
;MASSSSNHVGGTNKVTAGDEQVTADERTIFLTFSRGYPISEAEVHAYFTWRYGEVIEAIEMGGKVGDEEVLYAKMVLQSAATIPEILDNGGDSRNRKFTINGKHVWARKFSPRSSNNLLPPSYGVSP
;
A
#
# COMPACT_ATOMS: atom_id res chain seq x y z
N MET A 1 -29.51 -13.30 50.08
CA MET A 1 -28.87 -12.13 49.43
C MET A 1 -27.91 -12.65 48.38
N ALA A 2 -28.06 -12.18 47.13
CA ALA A 2 -27.22 -12.34 45.92
C ALA A 2 -26.90 -13.79 45.45
N SER A 3 -27.49 -14.29 44.35
CA SER A 3 -27.08 -14.11 42.93
C SER A 3 -25.78 -14.87 42.58
N SER A 4 -25.55 -15.54 41.45
CA SER A 4 -26.30 -16.00 40.28
C SER A 4 -25.35 -16.95 39.52
N SER A 5 -25.87 -17.91 38.75
CA SER A 5 -25.11 -18.74 37.81
C SER A 5 -24.43 -17.92 36.70
N SER A 6 -23.27 -18.38 36.22
CA SER A 6 -22.90 -18.24 34.81
C SER A 6 -21.76 -19.16 34.41
N ASN A 7 -22.10 -20.13 33.55
CA ASN A 7 -21.16 -20.73 32.61
C ASN A 7 -20.84 -19.68 31.54
N HIS A 8 -19.57 -19.43 31.25
CA HIS A 8 -19.21 -19.08 29.88
C HIS A 8 -17.82 -19.57 29.52
N VAL A 9 -17.83 -20.41 28.49
CA VAL A 9 -16.72 -20.77 27.60
C VAL A 9 -15.97 -19.51 27.19
N GLY A 10 -14.75 -19.32 27.67
CA GLY A 10 -13.74 -18.55 26.93
C GLY A 10 -13.04 -19.55 26.02
N GLY A 11 -13.37 -19.65 24.74
CA GLY A 11 -13.27 -18.53 23.81
C GLY A 11 -11.95 -18.72 23.08
N THR A 12 -11.97 -19.59 22.08
CA THR A 12 -10.90 -19.77 21.10
C THR A 12 -10.73 -18.46 20.35
N ASN A 13 -9.72 -17.66 20.68
CA ASN A 13 -9.32 -16.57 19.81
C ASN A 13 -8.06 -16.99 19.06
N LYS A 14 -8.35 -17.57 17.89
CA LYS A 14 -7.46 -17.72 16.75
C LYS A 14 -6.60 -16.46 16.61
N VAL A 15 -5.30 -16.67 16.57
CA VAL A 15 -4.35 -15.67 16.09
C VAL A 15 -4.61 -15.53 14.58
N THR A 16 -5.57 -14.68 14.22
CA THR A 16 -5.83 -14.31 12.83
C THR A 16 -4.75 -13.31 12.44
N ALA A 17 -3.66 -13.83 11.87
CA ALA A 17 -2.75 -13.06 11.05
C ALA A 17 -3.55 -12.54 9.84
N GLY A 18 -4.14 -11.36 9.95
CA GLY A 18 -5.02 -10.86 8.89
C GLY A 18 -5.55 -9.42 8.99
N ASP A 19 -5.24 -8.66 10.04
CA ASP A 19 -5.93 -7.37 10.26
C ASP A 19 -5.02 -6.14 10.49
N GLU A 20 -3.70 -6.26 10.28
CA GLU A 20 -2.82 -5.06 10.38
C GLU A 20 -2.27 -4.58 9.02
N GLN A 21 -2.21 -5.48 8.02
CA GLN A 21 -1.65 -5.15 6.71
C GLN A 21 -2.62 -4.31 5.85
N VAL A 22 -3.93 -4.43 6.10
CA VAL A 22 -4.98 -3.70 5.38
C VAL A 22 -4.84 -2.17 5.56
N THR A 23 -4.37 -1.71 6.72
CA THR A 23 -4.25 -0.27 7.01
C THR A 23 -3.12 0.42 6.26
N ALA A 24 -1.96 -0.24 6.10
CA ALA A 24 -0.81 0.32 5.39
C ALA A 24 -1.04 0.32 3.88
N ASP A 25 -1.67 -0.72 3.34
CA ASP A 25 -1.94 -0.83 1.90
C ASP A 25 -2.87 0.29 1.41
N GLU A 26 -3.87 0.68 2.20
CA GLU A 26 -4.83 1.73 1.84
C GLU A 26 -4.25 3.13 1.81
N ARG A 27 -3.17 3.37 2.57
CA ARG A 27 -2.42 4.63 2.63
C ARG A 27 -1.11 4.60 1.83
N THR A 28 -0.90 3.57 1.00
CA THR A 28 0.32 3.43 0.19
C THR A 28 0.12 3.95 -1.23
N ILE A 29 1.12 4.68 -1.71
CA ILE A 29 1.29 5.07 -3.11
C ILE A 29 2.39 4.23 -3.73
N PHE A 30 2.09 3.63 -4.88
CA PHE A 30 3.06 2.91 -5.67
C PHE A 30 3.69 3.85 -6.70
N LEU A 31 5.01 3.98 -6.65
CA LEU A 31 5.83 4.79 -7.53
C LEU A 31 6.57 3.88 -8.51
N THR A 32 6.52 4.15 -9.81
CA THR A 32 7.35 3.48 -10.82
C THR A 32 8.29 4.47 -11.49
N PHE A 33 9.51 4.00 -11.73
CA PHE A 33 10.60 4.79 -12.29
C PHE A 33 10.86 4.38 -13.74
N SER A 34 11.32 5.34 -14.53
CA SER A 34 11.78 5.05 -15.90
C SER A 34 13.12 4.31 -15.85
N ARG A 35 13.30 3.31 -16.72
CA ARG A 35 14.56 2.57 -16.82
C ARG A 35 15.74 3.48 -17.20
N GLY A 36 16.91 3.23 -16.65
CA GLY A 36 18.15 3.97 -16.88
C GLY A 36 18.32 5.21 -16.00
N TYR A 37 17.42 5.43 -15.04
CA TYR A 37 17.41 6.61 -14.17
C TYR A 37 17.11 6.20 -12.73
N PRO A 38 18.10 5.66 -12.00
CA PRO A 38 17.89 5.25 -10.62
C PRO A 38 17.43 6.45 -9.77
N ILE A 39 16.41 6.21 -8.96
CA ILE A 39 15.93 7.18 -7.98
C ILE A 39 16.17 6.59 -6.60
N SER A 40 16.79 7.36 -5.72
CA SER A 40 17.06 6.95 -4.36
C SER A 40 15.87 7.25 -3.45
N GLU A 41 15.74 6.50 -2.36
CA GLU A 41 14.74 6.73 -1.31
C GLU A 41 14.75 8.19 -0.83
N ALA A 42 15.94 8.74 -0.57
CA ALA A 42 16.13 10.11 -0.12
C ALA A 42 15.63 11.15 -1.14
N GLU A 43 15.73 10.90 -2.43
CA GLU A 43 15.21 11.80 -3.47
C GLU A 43 13.68 11.80 -3.50
N VAL A 44 13.08 10.60 -3.37
CA VAL A 44 11.62 10.46 -3.24
C VAL A 44 11.15 11.19 -1.99
N HIS A 45 11.77 10.90 -0.83
CA HIS A 45 11.44 11.53 0.43
C HIS A 45 11.52 13.05 0.34
N ALA A 46 12.68 13.59 -0.05
CA ALA A 46 12.88 15.03 -0.15
C ALA A 46 11.88 15.71 -1.09
N TYR A 47 11.56 15.09 -2.24
CA TYR A 47 10.61 15.66 -3.19
C TYR A 47 9.18 15.73 -2.63
N PHE A 48 8.67 14.62 -2.10
CA PHE A 48 7.31 14.58 -1.57
C PHE A 48 7.18 15.37 -0.28
N THR A 49 8.19 15.37 0.58
CA THR A 49 8.22 16.20 1.79
C THR A 49 8.24 17.69 1.46
N TRP A 50 9.03 18.11 0.48
CA TRP A 50 9.08 19.51 0.06
C TRP A 50 7.75 20.00 -0.51
N ARG A 51 7.00 19.13 -1.19
CA ARG A 51 5.80 19.49 -1.95
C ARG A 51 4.50 19.33 -1.17
N TYR A 52 4.45 18.41 -0.21
CA TYR A 52 3.25 18.06 0.57
C TYR A 52 3.45 18.13 2.08
N GLY A 53 4.67 18.40 2.57
CA GLY A 53 5.01 18.39 3.99
C GLY A 53 5.38 17.00 4.50
N GLU A 54 5.48 16.85 5.82
CA GLU A 54 5.84 15.58 6.48
C GLU A 54 4.67 14.59 6.48
N VAL A 55 4.30 14.10 5.29
CA VAL A 55 3.16 13.18 5.07
C VAL A 55 3.59 11.73 4.88
N ILE A 56 4.90 11.48 4.82
CA ILE A 56 5.50 10.18 4.55
C ILE A 56 5.76 9.50 5.89
N GLU A 57 5.35 8.24 6.01
CA GLU A 57 5.68 7.38 7.15
C GLU A 57 6.89 6.49 6.83
N ALA A 58 6.89 5.87 5.65
CA ALA A 58 7.96 4.98 5.22
C ALA A 58 8.06 4.93 3.70
N ILE A 59 9.26 4.61 3.19
CA ILE A 59 9.48 4.34 1.77
C ILE A 59 10.18 2.99 1.64
N GLU A 60 9.54 2.06 0.96
CA GLU A 60 10.12 0.76 0.61
C GLU A 60 10.58 0.80 -0.85
N MET A 61 11.90 0.82 -1.06
CA MET A 61 12.45 0.76 -2.42
C MET A 61 12.32 -0.66 -2.98
N GLY A 62 11.81 -0.75 -4.20
CA GLY A 62 11.47 -1.99 -4.86
C GLY A 62 12.23 -2.18 -6.17
N GLY A 63 12.91 -3.31 -6.27
CA GLY A 63 13.80 -3.63 -7.38
C GLY A 63 14.76 -4.71 -6.91
N LYS A 64 15.41 -5.42 -7.84
CA LYS A 64 16.41 -6.40 -7.43
C LYS A 64 17.66 -5.66 -6.97
N VAL A 65 18.09 -5.91 -5.75
CA VAL A 65 19.37 -5.44 -5.25
C VAL A 65 20.47 -6.21 -5.99
N GLY A 66 21.22 -5.53 -6.88
CA GLY A 66 22.26 -6.11 -7.74
C GLY A 66 22.54 -5.23 -8.98
N ASP A 67 22.91 -5.83 -10.11
CA ASP A 67 23.05 -5.17 -11.44
C ASP A 67 21.73 -4.65 -12.03
N GLU A 68 20.60 -4.80 -11.32
CA GLU A 68 19.28 -4.42 -11.78
C GLU A 68 18.82 -3.15 -11.04
N GLU A 69 18.50 -2.11 -11.81
CA GLU A 69 18.10 -0.80 -11.30
C GLU A 69 16.84 -0.86 -10.40
N VAL A 70 16.72 0.08 -9.47
CA VAL A 70 15.47 0.26 -8.70
C VAL A 70 14.38 0.74 -9.66
N LEU A 71 13.35 -0.09 -9.86
CA LEU A 71 12.29 0.16 -10.85
C LEU A 71 11.02 0.73 -10.22
N TYR A 72 10.84 0.59 -8.90
CA TYR A 72 9.67 1.08 -8.20
C TYR A 72 9.96 1.40 -6.73
N ALA A 73 9.03 2.09 -6.08
CA ALA A 73 9.01 2.28 -4.64
C ALA A 73 7.58 2.24 -4.13
N LYS A 74 7.40 1.81 -2.89
CA LYS A 74 6.14 1.98 -2.16
C LYS A 74 6.35 3.09 -1.15
N MET A 75 5.53 4.12 -1.23
CA MET A 75 5.53 5.24 -0.30
C MET A 75 4.30 5.11 0.59
N VAL A 76 4.52 4.78 1.86
CA VAL A 76 3.48 4.68 2.88
C VAL A 76 3.27 6.08 3.46
N LEU A 77 2.03 6.56 3.42
CA LEU A 77 1.67 7.87 3.98
C LEU A 77 1.19 7.73 5.42
N GLN A 78 1.36 8.79 6.20
CA GLN A 78 0.80 8.88 7.56
C GLN A 78 -0.74 8.84 7.55
N SER A 79 -1.37 9.33 6.48
CA SER A 79 -2.83 9.33 6.33
C SER A 79 -3.26 9.05 4.89
N ALA A 80 -4.26 8.17 4.73
CA ALA A 80 -4.89 7.91 3.43
C ALA A 80 -5.61 9.14 2.86
N ALA A 81 -5.97 10.12 3.70
CA ALA A 81 -6.61 11.37 3.27
C ALA A 81 -5.70 12.22 2.37
N THR A 82 -4.38 12.02 2.43
CA THR A 82 -3.41 12.76 1.60
C THR A 82 -3.23 12.13 0.22
N ILE A 83 -3.66 10.87 0.01
CA ILE A 83 -3.63 10.22 -1.31
C ILE A 83 -4.31 11.06 -2.40
N PRO A 84 -5.56 11.53 -2.24
CA PRO A 84 -6.19 12.37 -3.25
C PRO A 84 -5.40 13.66 -3.48
N GLU A 85 -4.80 14.28 -2.47
CA GLU A 85 -3.99 15.49 -2.68
C GLU A 85 -2.74 15.22 -3.54
N ILE A 86 -2.14 14.04 -3.40
CA ILE A 86 -0.97 13.64 -4.17
C ILE A 86 -1.36 13.17 -5.58
N LEU A 87 -2.38 12.33 -5.71
CA LEU A 87 -2.74 11.67 -6.95
C LEU A 87 -3.76 12.44 -7.80
N ASP A 88 -4.51 13.38 -7.24
CA ASP A 88 -5.50 14.13 -8.00
C ASP A 88 -4.82 15.03 -9.06
N ASN A 89 -5.37 14.95 -10.26
CA ASN A 89 -4.97 15.77 -11.41
C ASN A 89 -6.20 16.27 -12.18
N GLY A 90 -7.33 16.48 -11.50
CA GLY A 90 -8.52 17.04 -12.13
C GLY A 90 -9.24 16.11 -13.12
N GLY A 91 -9.22 14.79 -12.92
CA GLY A 91 -10.17 13.88 -13.61
C GLY A 91 -9.72 12.44 -13.87
N ASP A 92 -8.42 12.19 -14.11
CA ASP A 92 -7.89 10.83 -14.29
C ASP A 92 -7.11 10.40 -13.04
N SER A 93 -7.78 9.66 -12.16
CA SER A 93 -7.26 9.27 -10.83
C SER A 93 -6.39 8.01 -10.86
N ARG A 94 -6.08 7.46 -12.04
CA ARG A 94 -5.41 6.15 -12.14
C ARG A 94 -3.91 6.27 -11.90
N ASN A 95 -3.25 7.21 -12.58
CA ASN A 95 -1.82 7.45 -12.42
C ASN A 95 -1.48 8.95 -12.51
N ARG A 96 -0.62 9.44 -11.61
CA ARG A 96 -0.08 10.80 -11.59
C ARG A 96 1.37 10.80 -12.06
N LYS A 97 1.72 11.65 -13.01
CA LYS A 97 3.12 11.84 -13.43
C LYS A 97 3.79 12.95 -12.61
N PHE A 98 4.95 12.63 -12.04
CA PHE A 98 5.85 13.54 -11.36
C PHE A 98 7.19 13.62 -12.10
N THR A 99 7.91 14.72 -11.88
CA THR A 99 9.28 14.90 -12.37
C THR A 99 10.17 15.21 -11.18
N ILE A 100 11.05 14.26 -10.83
CA ILE A 100 11.98 14.35 -9.69
C ILE A 100 13.40 14.40 -10.25
N ASN A 101 14.12 15.51 -10.06
CA ASN A 101 15.48 15.70 -10.61
C ASN A 101 15.58 15.40 -12.13
N GLY A 102 14.57 15.79 -12.91
CA GLY A 102 14.50 15.50 -14.35
C GLY A 102 14.06 14.08 -14.73
N LYS A 103 13.79 13.21 -13.74
CA LYS A 103 13.38 11.82 -13.92
C LYS A 103 11.86 11.70 -13.84
N HIS A 104 11.26 10.94 -14.75
CA HIS A 104 9.82 10.71 -14.75
C HIS A 104 9.43 9.61 -13.76
N VAL A 105 8.52 9.95 -12.85
CA VAL A 105 7.96 9.04 -11.85
C VAL A 105 6.46 8.97 -12.06
N TRP A 106 5.91 7.77 -12.12
CA TRP A 106 4.47 7.56 -12.13
C TRP A 106 4.02 7.09 -10.76
N ALA A 107 3.06 7.78 -10.18
CA ALA A 107 2.45 7.44 -8.91
C ALA A 107 1.04 6.92 -9.12
N ARG A 108 0.65 5.91 -8.37
CA ARG A 108 -0.73 5.39 -8.36
C ARG A 108 -1.08 4.87 -6.99
N LYS A 109 -2.37 4.79 -6.67
CA LYS A 109 -2.81 4.16 -5.41
C LYS A 109 -2.38 2.70 -5.42
N PHE A 110 -1.81 2.22 -4.31
CA PHE A 110 -1.54 0.80 -4.15
C PHE A 110 -2.87 0.04 -4.08
N SER A 111 -3.00 -1.00 -4.90
CA SER A 111 -4.14 -1.93 -4.84
C SER A 111 -3.55 -3.30 -4.55
N PRO A 112 -3.76 -3.85 -3.33
CA PRO A 112 -3.42 -5.24 -3.10
C PRO A 112 -4.21 -6.07 -4.10
N ARG A 113 -3.55 -6.96 -4.82
CA ARG A 113 -4.26 -7.90 -5.70
C ARG A 113 -5.19 -8.70 -4.79
N SER A 114 -6.48 -8.40 -4.81
CA SER A 114 -7.46 -9.27 -4.19
C SER A 114 -7.30 -10.63 -4.84
N SER A 115 -6.87 -11.62 -4.07
CA SER A 115 -6.92 -13.03 -4.41
C SER A 115 -8.38 -13.48 -4.45
N ASN A 116 -9.22 -12.87 -5.30
CA ASN A 116 -10.58 -13.31 -5.60
C ASN A 116 -10.56 -14.48 -6.61
N ASN A 117 -9.67 -15.45 -6.41
CA ASN A 117 -9.67 -16.68 -7.20
C ASN A 117 -9.28 -17.93 -6.39
N LEU A 118 -9.43 -17.91 -5.06
CA LEU A 118 -9.24 -19.08 -4.20
C LEU A 118 -10.57 -19.73 -3.77
N LEU A 119 -11.54 -19.79 -4.69
CA LEU A 119 -12.60 -20.79 -4.61
C LEU A 119 -12.43 -21.71 -5.82
N PRO A 120 -11.98 -22.97 -5.68
CA PRO A 120 -12.26 -23.94 -6.72
C PRO A 120 -13.79 -23.98 -6.91
N PRO A 121 -14.31 -24.12 -8.14
CA PRO A 121 -15.73 -24.35 -8.33
C PRO A 121 -16.09 -25.56 -7.48
N SER A 122 -16.91 -25.34 -6.46
CA SER A 122 -17.48 -26.39 -5.64
C SER A 122 -18.29 -27.27 -6.58
N TYR A 123 -17.71 -28.40 -7.00
CA TYR A 123 -18.44 -29.45 -7.69
C TYR A 123 -19.51 -29.91 -6.71
N GLY A 124 -20.72 -29.37 -6.92
CA GLY A 124 -21.92 -29.77 -6.22
C GLY A 124 -22.07 -31.26 -6.38
N VAL A 125 -21.95 -31.97 -5.26
CA VAL A 125 -22.42 -33.35 -5.16
C VAL A 125 -23.94 -33.24 -5.19
N SER A 126 -24.51 -33.56 -6.34
CA SER A 126 -25.94 -33.79 -6.51
C SER A 126 -26.20 -35.31 -6.45
N PRO A 127 -27.36 -35.71 -5.90
CA PRO A 127 -27.58 -36.96 -5.15
C PRO A 127 -27.51 -38.26 -5.96
#